data_AF-A0A448L404-F1
#
_entry.id   AF-A0A448L404-F1
#
_cell.length_a   1.000
_cell.length_b   1.000
_cell.length_c   1.000
_cell.angle_alpha   90.00
_cell.angle_beta   90.00
_cell.angle_gamma   90.00
#
_symmetry.space_group_name_H-M   'P 1'
#
loop_
_entity.id
_entity.type
_entity.pdbx_description
1 polymer ?
#
loop_
_entity_poly.entity_id
_entity_poly.type
_entity_poly.pdbx_seq_one_letter_code
_entity_poly.pdbx_strand_id
1 'polypeptide(L)'
;MKDEYIVNRAICQCKFGSTPGFLKVTDNQAICMNGKLAATDKTLGNVFEGAGFTMCKKSWPPKPCVPAFVSWAGAYDGVSINGSSPLLGTSKGTCVMGCTDCISFQTSGQIPIPSERQVMKSAMALRNDINPLAVDEPSIVTYHIYWDGRIEKHIPKAIQKGYEDKYKYVYHKK
;
A
#
# COMPACT_ATOMS: atom_id res chain seq x y z
N MET A 1 -7.19 -12.05 11.30
CA MET A 1 -6.94 -10.72 11.87
C MET A 1 -7.19 -10.57 13.37
N LYS A 2 -8.27 -11.12 13.97
CA LYS A 2 -8.56 -10.85 15.40
C LYS A 2 -7.38 -11.17 16.35
N ASP A 3 -6.59 -12.20 16.03
CA ASP A 3 -5.47 -12.66 16.86
C ASP A 3 -4.08 -12.32 16.30
N GLU A 4 -4.01 -11.42 15.30
CA GLU A 4 -2.73 -11.00 14.74
C GLU A 4 -2.17 -9.79 15.49
N TYR A 5 -0.90 -9.86 15.87
CA TYR A 5 -0.16 -8.71 16.40
C TYR A 5 -0.06 -7.59 15.37
N ILE A 6 -0.28 -6.37 15.84
CA ILE A 6 -0.13 -5.16 15.02
C ILE A 6 1.35 -4.80 14.95
N VAL A 7 1.84 -4.55 13.74
CA VAL A 7 3.21 -4.11 13.50
C VAL A 7 3.26 -2.79 12.74
N ASN A 8 4.46 -2.26 12.60
CA ASN A 8 4.73 -1.05 11.82
C ASN A 8 4.11 -1.13 10.41
N ARG A 9 3.55 -0.01 9.97
CA ARG A 9 2.79 0.16 8.72
C ARG A 9 1.45 -0.57 8.65
N ALA A 10 0.90 -1.01 9.78
CA ALA A 10 -0.50 -1.42 9.85
C ALA A 10 -1.43 -0.29 9.36
N ILE A 11 -2.42 -0.65 8.55
CA ILE A 11 -3.42 0.31 8.06
C ILE A 11 -4.47 0.52 9.14
N CYS A 12 -4.70 1.77 9.50
CA CYS A 12 -5.73 2.19 10.45
C CYS A 12 -6.82 3.00 9.73
N GLN A 13 -8.03 2.97 10.26
CA GLN A 13 -9.14 3.80 9.83
C GLN A 13 -9.72 4.56 11.02
N CYS A 14 -9.89 5.88 10.88
CA CYS A 14 -10.62 6.70 11.84
C CYS A 14 -12.04 6.93 11.35
N LYS A 15 -13.03 6.83 12.25
CA LYS A 15 -14.45 7.13 11.97
C LYS A 15 -14.69 8.54 11.41
N PHE A 16 -13.80 9.49 11.74
CA PHE A 16 -13.90 10.89 11.30
C PHE A 16 -12.87 11.25 10.22
N GLY A 17 -11.97 10.33 9.88
CA GLY A 17 -10.93 10.53 8.87
C GLY A 17 -11.49 10.45 7.46
N SER A 18 -10.88 11.16 6.51
CA SER A 18 -11.23 11.04 5.09
C SER A 18 -10.54 9.87 4.40
N THR A 19 -9.36 9.48 4.87
CA THR A 19 -8.56 8.39 4.30
C THR A 19 -7.99 7.49 5.40
N PRO A 20 -7.65 6.22 5.12
CA PRO A 20 -6.84 5.41 6.01
C PRO A 20 -5.46 6.04 6.28
N GLY A 21 -4.85 5.69 7.41
CA GLY A 21 -3.50 6.10 7.80
C GLY A 21 -2.60 4.90 8.06
N PHE A 22 -1.28 5.08 7.96
CA PHE A 22 -0.29 4.05 8.23
C PHE A 22 0.35 4.25 9.59
N LEU A 23 0.19 3.27 10.49
CA LEU A 23 0.78 3.30 11.82
C LEU A 23 2.31 3.31 11.74
N LYS A 24 2.95 4.20 12.49
CA LYS A 24 4.40 4.28 12.66
C LYS A 24 4.74 3.91 14.10
N VAL A 25 5.36 2.75 14.30
CA VAL A 25 5.81 2.31 15.63
C VAL A 25 7.08 3.07 16.01
N THR A 26 7.04 3.80 17.13
CA THR A 26 8.16 4.64 17.61
C THR A 26 8.60 4.31 19.05
N ASP A 27 7.76 3.64 19.82
CA ASP A 27 7.95 3.30 21.23
C ASP A 27 8.78 2.02 21.45
N ASN A 28 8.86 1.16 20.45
CA ASN A 28 9.54 -0.12 20.51
C ASN A 28 10.59 -0.22 19.40
N GLN A 29 11.83 -0.54 19.76
CA GLN A 29 12.94 -0.76 18.83
C GLN A 29 13.53 -2.18 18.89
N ALA A 30 13.10 -3.00 19.85
CA ALA A 30 13.72 -4.30 20.12
C ALA A 30 12.89 -5.48 19.60
N ILE A 31 11.55 -5.38 19.62
CA ILE A 31 10.69 -6.52 19.32
C ILE A 31 10.08 -6.39 17.93
N CYS A 32 10.38 -7.37 17.09
CA CYS A 32 9.87 -7.52 15.74
C CYS A 32 8.98 -8.76 15.62
N MET A 33 7.84 -8.63 14.95
CA MET A 33 7.01 -9.74 14.51
C MET A 33 7.07 -9.79 12.99
N ASN A 34 7.43 -10.95 12.43
CA ASN A 34 7.65 -11.12 10.99
C ASN A 34 8.56 -10.03 10.35
N GLY A 35 9.63 -9.66 11.07
CA GLY A 35 10.61 -8.66 10.62
C GLY A 35 10.17 -7.19 10.72
N LYS A 36 9.02 -6.89 11.34
CA LYS A 36 8.51 -5.52 11.54
C LYS A 36 8.30 -5.22 13.03
N LEU A 37 8.59 -4.00 13.45
CA LEU A 37 8.44 -3.56 14.86
C LEU A 37 7.00 -3.74 15.33
N ALA A 38 6.82 -4.39 16.48
CA ALA A 38 5.50 -4.60 17.09
C ALA A 38 5.00 -3.33 17.78
N ALA A 39 3.72 -2.99 17.57
CA ALA A 39 3.05 -1.88 18.23
C ALA A 39 2.55 -2.31 19.62
N THR A 40 2.55 -1.37 20.56
CA THR A 40 2.11 -1.60 21.94
C THR A 40 1.09 -0.56 22.38
N ASP A 41 0.51 -0.76 23.56
CA ASP A 41 -0.33 0.24 24.25
C ASP A 41 0.38 1.57 24.52
N LYS A 42 1.72 1.60 24.42
CA LYS A 42 2.54 2.82 24.50
C LYS A 42 2.85 3.47 23.15
N THR A 43 2.38 2.91 22.03
CA THR A 43 2.43 3.55 20.70
C THR A 43 1.44 4.73 20.65
N LEU A 44 1.75 5.81 21.36
CA LEU A 44 0.90 6.99 21.58
C LEU A 44 1.48 8.25 20.96
N GLY A 45 0.70 9.33 20.93
CA GLY A 45 1.09 10.59 20.30
C GLY A 45 0.94 10.53 18.77
N ASN A 46 1.80 11.27 18.05
CA ASN A 46 1.73 11.34 16.59
C ASN A 46 2.46 10.15 15.93
N VAL A 47 1.80 9.00 15.92
CA VAL A 47 2.33 7.71 15.43
C VAL A 47 1.79 7.35 14.05
N PHE A 48 1.66 8.34 13.16
CA PHE A 48 1.28 8.11 11.76
C PHE A 48 2.35 8.58 10.78
N GLU A 49 2.48 7.88 9.66
CA GLU A 49 3.24 8.38 8.52
C GLU A 49 2.45 9.50 7.80
N GLY A 50 3.13 10.58 7.41
CA GLY A 50 2.54 11.67 6.63
C GLY A 50 1.43 12.42 7.37
N ALA A 51 0.35 12.76 6.64
CA ALA A 51 -0.77 13.57 7.13
C ALA A 51 -1.83 12.78 7.92
N GLY A 52 -1.49 11.60 8.45
CA GLY A 52 -2.43 10.79 9.24
C GLY A 52 -3.65 10.35 8.43
N PHE A 53 -4.86 10.73 8.87
CA PHE A 53 -6.12 10.44 8.17
C PHE A 53 -6.56 11.56 7.20
N THR A 54 -5.63 12.45 6.82
CA THR A 54 -5.79 13.59 5.92
C THR A 54 -6.72 14.69 6.43
N MET A 55 -8.05 14.48 6.48
CA MET A 55 -9.03 15.44 7.00
C MET A 55 -9.87 14.82 8.11
N CYS A 56 -10.10 15.58 9.19
CA CYS A 56 -10.95 15.21 10.31
C CYS A 56 -12.30 15.93 10.22
N LYS A 57 -13.38 15.16 10.09
CA LYS A 57 -14.77 15.63 9.98
C LYS A 57 -15.49 15.78 11.33
N LYS A 58 -14.77 15.64 12.45
CA LYS A 58 -15.37 15.74 13.80
C LYS A 58 -15.83 17.16 14.13
N SER A 59 -15.15 18.17 13.59
CA SER A 59 -15.52 19.58 13.69
C SER A 59 -16.02 20.12 12.35
N TRP A 60 -16.84 21.16 12.40
CA TRP A 60 -17.21 21.96 11.22
C TRP A 60 -16.57 23.35 11.31
N PRO A 61 -15.86 23.83 10.27
CA PRO A 61 -15.48 23.10 9.05
C PRO A 61 -14.47 21.96 9.33
N PRO A 62 -14.36 20.95 8.44
CA PRO A 62 -13.37 19.87 8.59
C PRO A 62 -11.95 20.44 8.61
N LYS A 63 -11.13 19.95 9.54
CA LYS A 63 -9.74 20.41 9.72
C LYS A 63 -8.76 19.34 9.27
N PRO A 64 -7.53 19.71 8.84
CA PRO A 64 -6.46 18.74 8.62
C PRO A 64 -6.28 17.83 9.84
N CYS A 65 -6.11 16.53 9.59
CA CYS A 65 -5.99 15.55 10.65
C CYS A 65 -4.60 15.64 11.30
N VAL A 66 -4.56 15.86 12.62
CA VAL A 66 -3.35 15.71 13.44
C VAL A 66 -3.62 14.61 14.46
N PRO A 67 -3.51 13.33 14.07
CA PRO A 67 -3.90 12.22 14.92
C PRO A 67 -2.85 11.97 16.00
N ALA A 68 -3.01 12.62 17.15
CA ALA A 68 -2.30 12.25 18.37
C ALA A 68 -3.13 11.23 19.15
N PHE A 69 -2.65 10.00 19.27
CA PHE A 69 -3.29 8.98 20.11
C PHE A 69 -3.08 9.26 21.59
N VAL A 70 -4.14 9.07 22.37
CA VAL A 70 -4.13 9.23 23.83
C VAL A 70 -4.19 7.89 24.56
N SER A 71 -4.82 6.88 23.95
CA SER A 71 -4.96 5.56 24.55
C SER A 71 -5.32 4.50 23.52
N TRP A 72 -5.03 3.26 23.90
CA TRP A 72 -5.48 2.04 23.23
C TRP A 72 -6.38 1.24 24.16
N ALA A 73 -7.43 0.64 23.60
CA ALA A 73 -8.30 -0.31 24.27
C ALA A 73 -8.11 -1.70 23.67
N GLY A 74 -8.16 -2.74 24.52
CA GLY A 74 -8.04 -4.13 24.08
C GLY A 74 -6.63 -4.53 23.65
N ALA A 75 -5.59 -3.97 24.29
CA ALA A 75 -4.24 -4.52 24.18
C ALA A 75 -4.18 -5.90 24.84
N TYR A 76 -3.29 -6.77 24.35
CA TYR A 76 -3.17 -8.13 24.85
C TYR A 76 -2.32 -8.17 26.12
N ASP A 77 -2.89 -8.65 27.22
CA ASP A 77 -2.30 -8.71 28.55
C ASP A 77 -1.53 -10.02 28.82
N GLY A 78 -1.70 -11.04 27.98
CA GLY A 78 -1.02 -12.33 28.14
C GLY A 78 0.50 -12.30 27.88
N VAL A 79 1.02 -11.24 27.27
CA VAL A 79 2.45 -11.06 26.98
C VAL A 79 2.85 -9.61 27.24
N SER A 80 4.01 -9.39 27.87
CA SER A 80 4.57 -8.05 28.08
C SER A 80 5.84 -7.84 27.24
N ILE A 81 5.83 -6.79 26.44
CA ILE A 81 6.95 -6.28 25.64
C ILE A 81 7.53 -5.07 26.37
N ASN A 82 8.65 -5.26 27.08
CA ASN A 82 9.31 -4.19 27.85
C ASN A 82 8.34 -3.43 28.80
N GLY A 83 7.46 -4.17 29.50
CA GLY A 83 6.47 -3.58 30.39
C GLY A 83 5.32 -2.87 29.66
N SER A 84 5.04 -3.25 28.42
CA SER A 84 3.98 -2.71 27.56
C SER A 84 3.24 -3.86 26.90
N SER A 85 1.95 -3.69 26.63
CA SER A 85 1.10 -4.76 26.10
C SER A 85 0.99 -4.65 24.58
N PRO A 86 1.26 -5.71 23.80
CA PRO A 86 1.15 -5.65 22.35
C PRO A 86 -0.29 -5.41 21.89
N LEU A 87 -0.44 -4.69 20.78
CA LEU A 87 -1.74 -4.47 20.15
C LEU A 87 -2.12 -5.65 19.24
N LEU A 88 -3.41 -5.96 19.21
CA LEU A 88 -4.03 -6.95 18.33
C LEU A 88 -4.92 -6.27 17.29
N GLY A 89 -5.32 -7.03 16.26
CA GLY A 89 -6.29 -6.56 15.26
C GLY A 89 -7.64 -6.10 15.83
N THR A 90 -8.00 -6.55 17.03
CA THR A 90 -9.20 -6.13 17.77
C THR A 90 -9.02 -4.86 18.58
N SER A 91 -7.77 -4.44 18.83
CA SER A 91 -7.48 -3.25 19.62
C SER A 91 -8.00 -2.00 18.92
N LYS A 92 -8.48 -1.04 19.72
CA LYS A 92 -9.04 0.22 19.23
C LYS A 92 -8.30 1.40 19.80
N GLY A 93 -8.11 2.42 18.98
CA GLY A 93 -7.37 3.61 19.36
C GLY A 93 -8.30 4.80 19.59
N THR A 94 -7.89 5.67 20.50
CA THR A 94 -8.52 6.97 20.75
C THR A 94 -7.54 8.08 20.45
N CYS A 95 -7.94 9.08 19.65
CA CYS A 95 -7.16 10.28 19.41
C CYS A 95 -7.70 11.50 20.17
N VAL A 96 -6.84 12.50 20.40
CA VAL A 96 -7.15 13.73 21.16
C VAL A 96 -8.40 14.48 20.68
N MET A 97 -8.67 14.47 19.36
CA MET A 97 -9.81 15.19 18.76
C MET A 97 -11.05 14.31 18.61
N GLY A 98 -10.90 12.99 18.68
CA GLY A 98 -11.91 12.02 18.32
C GLY A 98 -12.92 11.75 19.43
N CYS A 99 -13.51 10.57 19.37
CA CYS A 99 -14.20 9.96 20.51
C CYS A 99 -13.44 8.71 20.93
N THR A 100 -13.77 8.15 22.08
CA THR A 100 -13.27 6.84 22.50
C THR A 100 -13.44 5.82 21.38
N ASP A 101 -12.39 5.04 21.12
CA ASP A 101 -12.36 3.97 20.14
C ASP A 101 -12.78 4.43 18.73
N CYS A 102 -12.34 5.62 18.32
CA CYS A 102 -12.62 6.15 16.98
C CYS A 102 -11.76 5.50 15.89
N ILE A 103 -10.70 4.77 16.25
CA ILE A 103 -9.73 4.20 15.32
C ILE A 103 -9.71 2.67 15.40
N SER A 104 -9.72 2.01 14.26
CA SER A 104 -9.66 0.55 14.12
C SER A 104 -8.63 0.14 13.07
N PHE A 105 -8.05 -1.05 13.23
CA PHE A 105 -7.12 -1.62 12.26
C PHE A 105 -7.86 -2.27 11.09
N GLN A 106 -7.37 -2.05 9.88
CA GLN A 106 -7.80 -2.74 8.67
C GLN A 106 -6.83 -3.86 8.28
N THR A 107 -5.53 -3.70 8.57
CA THR A 107 -4.52 -4.73 8.37
C THR A 107 -3.56 -4.80 9.56
N SER A 108 -2.99 -5.97 9.82
CA SER A 108 -2.01 -6.15 10.90
C SER A 108 -0.66 -5.51 10.58
N GLY A 109 -0.41 -5.21 9.30
CA GLY A 109 0.88 -4.75 8.80
C GLY A 109 1.91 -5.86 8.63
N GLN A 110 1.64 -7.09 9.10
CA GLN A 110 2.60 -8.20 9.05
C GLN A 110 2.84 -8.70 7.62
N ILE A 111 1.81 -8.67 6.77
CA ILE A 111 1.90 -9.01 5.35
C ILE A 111 2.26 -7.73 4.57
N PRO A 112 3.34 -7.71 3.77
CA PRO A 112 3.67 -6.57 2.93
C PRO A 112 2.60 -6.38 1.85
N ILE A 113 2.17 -5.14 1.64
CA ILE A 113 1.29 -4.79 0.52
C ILE A 113 2.17 -4.77 -0.74
N PRO A 114 1.94 -5.67 -1.72
CA PRO A 114 2.75 -5.70 -2.92
C PRO A 114 2.55 -4.40 -3.71
N SER A 115 3.63 -3.88 -4.29
CA SER A 115 3.54 -2.76 -5.22
C SER A 115 2.81 -3.18 -6.50
N GLU A 116 2.21 -2.22 -7.23
CA GLU A 116 1.56 -2.48 -8.51
C GLU A 116 2.47 -3.26 -9.47
N ARG A 117 3.77 -2.90 -9.53
CA ARG A 117 4.77 -3.62 -10.32
C ARG A 117 4.92 -5.08 -9.90
N GLN A 118 4.92 -5.35 -8.60
CA GLN A 118 5.06 -6.71 -8.07
C GLN A 118 3.81 -7.53 -8.36
N VAL A 119 2.62 -6.94 -8.21
CA VAL A 119 1.36 -7.58 -8.59
C VAL A 119 1.34 -7.86 -10.09
N MET A 120 1.71 -6.90 -10.95
CA MET A 120 1.77 -7.09 -12.40
C MET A 120 2.77 -8.19 -12.79
N LYS A 121 3.95 -8.23 -12.17
CA LYS A 121 4.95 -9.28 -12.44
C LYS A 121 4.42 -10.66 -12.06
N SER A 122 3.77 -10.79 -10.90
CA SER A 122 3.16 -12.04 -10.46
C SER A 122 1.99 -12.45 -11.36
N ALA A 123 1.12 -11.52 -11.75
CA ALA A 123 0.01 -11.77 -12.67
C ALA A 123 0.52 -12.19 -14.06
N MET A 124 1.58 -11.55 -14.56
CA MET A 124 2.19 -11.90 -15.85
C MET A 124 2.82 -13.30 -15.82
N ALA A 125 3.43 -13.70 -14.70
CA ALA A 125 3.98 -15.05 -14.56
C ALA A 125 2.91 -16.14 -14.57
N LEU A 126 1.71 -15.86 -14.02
CA LEU A 126 0.60 -16.83 -13.92
C LEU A 126 -0.38 -16.76 -15.10
N ARG A 127 -0.21 -15.82 -16.04
CA ARG A 127 -1.20 -15.55 -17.09
C ARG A 127 -1.56 -16.79 -17.93
N ASN A 128 -0.57 -17.63 -18.24
CA ASN A 128 -0.74 -18.81 -19.11
C ASN A 128 -1.48 -19.93 -18.37
N ASP A 129 -1.40 -19.97 -17.03
CA ASP A 129 -2.13 -20.93 -16.21
C ASP A 129 -3.61 -20.54 -16.10
N ILE A 130 -3.91 -19.24 -16.09
CA ILE A 130 -5.28 -18.71 -16.05
C ILE A 130 -5.96 -18.82 -17.42
N ASN A 131 -5.23 -18.50 -18.49
CA ASN A 131 -5.74 -18.59 -19.85
C ASN A 131 -4.66 -19.20 -20.76
N PRO A 132 -4.63 -20.53 -20.92
CA PRO A 132 -3.65 -21.21 -21.78
C PRO A 132 -3.84 -20.92 -23.27
N LEU A 133 -4.98 -20.33 -23.65
CA LEU A 133 -5.27 -19.88 -25.01
C LEU A 133 -5.00 -18.37 -25.20
N ALA A 134 -4.47 -17.69 -24.18
CA ALA A 134 -4.03 -16.31 -24.32
C ALA A 134 -2.84 -16.26 -25.27
N VAL A 135 -3.11 -15.97 -26.53
CA VAL A 135 -2.08 -15.62 -27.50
C VAL A 135 -1.55 -14.24 -27.10
N ASP A 136 -0.23 -14.12 -26.92
CA ASP A 136 0.45 -12.83 -26.81
C ASP A 136 -0.01 -11.91 -27.96
N GLU A 137 -0.87 -10.92 -27.67
CA GLU A 137 -1.15 -9.87 -28.65
C GLU A 137 0.18 -9.16 -28.92
N PRO A 138 0.71 -9.20 -30.15
CA PRO A 138 2.01 -8.65 -30.44
C PRO A 138 2.00 -7.16 -30.11
N SER A 139 2.93 -6.75 -29.26
CA SER A 139 3.26 -5.35 -29.03
C SER A 139 3.55 -4.64 -30.36
N ILE A 140 3.05 -3.39 -30.51
CA ILE A 140 3.17 -2.46 -31.65
C ILE A 140 4.05 -2.99 -32.78
N VAL A 141 3.43 -3.49 -33.84
CA VAL A 141 4.18 -3.95 -35.01
C VAL A 141 4.71 -2.74 -35.78
N THR A 142 6.03 -2.61 -35.89
CA THR A 142 6.68 -1.58 -36.71
C THR A 142 7.02 -2.15 -38.08
N TYR A 143 6.74 -1.42 -39.15
CA TYR A 143 7.12 -1.82 -40.51
C TYR A 143 8.23 -0.91 -41.03
N HIS A 144 9.30 -1.51 -41.54
CA HIS A 144 10.35 -0.80 -42.27
C HIS A 144 10.03 -0.89 -43.76
N ILE A 145 9.80 0.25 -44.41
CA ILE A 145 9.54 0.34 -45.85
C ILE A 145 10.78 0.92 -46.51
N TYR A 146 11.41 0.13 -47.38
CA TYR A 146 12.63 0.51 -48.10
C TYR A 146 12.29 1.11 -49.47
N TRP A 147 13.21 1.92 -49.99
CA TRP A 147 13.05 2.60 -51.28
C TRP A 147 12.91 1.65 -52.48
N ASP A 148 13.41 0.42 -52.37
CA ASP A 148 13.33 -0.63 -53.38
C ASP A 148 12.04 -1.46 -53.27
N GLY A 149 11.10 -1.06 -52.41
CA GLY A 149 9.80 -1.70 -52.24
C GLY A 149 9.80 -2.88 -51.26
N ARG A 150 10.93 -3.23 -50.63
CA ARG A 150 10.96 -4.24 -49.56
C ARG A 150 10.24 -3.72 -48.32
N ILE A 151 9.48 -4.60 -47.67
CA ILE A 151 8.77 -4.32 -46.41
C ILE A 151 9.20 -5.37 -45.38
N GLU A 152 9.77 -4.93 -44.27
CA GLU A 152 10.18 -5.79 -43.16
C GLU A 152 9.33 -5.53 -41.91
N LYS A 153 8.77 -6.59 -41.33
CA LYS A 153 7.97 -6.55 -40.11
C LYS A 153 8.88 -6.70 -38.88
N HIS A 154 8.89 -5.71 -38.01
CA HIS A 154 9.59 -5.74 -36.74
C HIS A 154 8.60 -5.72 -35.56
N ILE A 155 8.72 -6.70 -34.66
CA ILE A 155 7.89 -6.78 -33.45
C ILE A 155 8.78 -6.39 -32.26
N PRO A 156 8.63 -5.18 -31.69
CA PRO A 156 9.37 -4.75 -30.52
C PRO A 156 8.93 -5.56 -29.31
N LYS A 157 9.90 -6.03 -28.52
CA LYS A 157 9.66 -6.89 -27.35
C LYS A 157 9.11 -6.14 -26.12
N ALA A 158 9.03 -4.81 -26.15
CA ALA A 158 8.42 -3.99 -25.09
C ALA A 158 7.95 -2.64 -25.64
N ILE A 159 6.77 -2.17 -25.23
CA ILE A 159 6.27 -0.81 -25.51
C ILE A 159 6.47 0.04 -24.26
N GLN A 160 7.10 1.21 -24.41
CA GLN A 160 7.28 2.16 -23.32
C GLN A 160 6.01 3.00 -23.10
N LYS A 161 5.58 3.12 -21.84
CA LYS A 161 4.43 3.93 -21.40
C LYS A 161 4.62 5.41 -21.81
N GLY A 162 3.63 6.02 -22.50
CA GLY A 162 3.72 7.41 -23.02
C GLY A 162 4.05 7.57 -24.51
N TYR A 163 4.00 6.48 -25.28
CA TYR A 163 4.22 6.47 -26.74
C TYR A 163 2.96 6.04 -27.52
N GLU A 164 1.78 6.06 -26.88
CA GLU A 164 0.54 5.50 -27.42
C GLU A 164 0.05 6.17 -28.72
N ASP A 165 0.33 7.46 -28.94
CA ASP A 165 -0.22 8.23 -30.06
C ASP A 165 0.78 8.51 -31.22
N LYS A 166 1.97 7.89 -31.22
CA LYS A 166 3.13 8.34 -32.04
C LYS A 166 3.39 7.55 -33.32
N TYR A 167 2.38 7.15 -34.08
CA TYR A 167 2.59 6.54 -35.40
C TYR A 167 3.36 7.49 -36.34
N LYS A 168 4.68 7.29 -36.46
CA LYS A 168 5.53 7.84 -37.52
C LYS A 168 6.07 6.68 -38.32
N TYR A 169 5.58 6.49 -39.53
CA TYR A 169 6.25 5.67 -40.51
C TYR A 169 7.70 6.20 -40.66
N VAL A 170 8.70 5.36 -40.38
CA VAL A 170 10.11 5.71 -40.58
C VAL A 170 10.49 5.23 -41.98
N TYR A 171 10.54 6.15 -42.93
CA TYR A 171 11.00 5.87 -44.28
C TYR A 171 12.53 5.92 -44.30
N HIS A 172 13.17 4.82 -44.66
CA HIS A 172 14.63 4.78 -44.80
C HIS A 172 15.01 5.24 -46.22
N LYS A 173 15.59 6.45 -46.33
CA LYS A 173 16.26 6.92 -47.56
C LYS A 173 17.71 6.38 -47.62
N LYS A 174 18.20 6.27 -48.86
CA LYS A 174 19.53 5.77 -49.22
C LYS A 174 20.67 6.58 -48.58
#